data_AF-A0A0A1W5A2-F1
#
_entry.id   AF-A0A0A1W5A2-F1
#
_cell.length_a   1.000
_cell.length_b   1.000
_cell.length_c   1.000
_cell.angle_alpha   90.00
_cell.angle_beta   90.00
_cell.angle_gamma   90.00
#
_symmetry.space_group_name_H-M   'P 1'
#
loop_
_entity.id
_entity.type
_entity.pdbx_description
1 polymer ?
#
loop_
_entity_poly.entity_id
_entity_poly.type
_entity_poly.pdbx_seq_one_letter_code
_entity_poly.pdbx_strand_id
1 'polypeptide(L)'
;MITPGAYLKALRRGRRMSLNDMAAAIDTVPHLTDFERAEWLQRIEADIVPMDLSTLAVLSRVYPFDIALIYELERHRCGIEAATTPICLLCGKTDRAECAALGVLAPCIWTAPPMCAGAAA
;
A
#
# COMPACT_ATOMS: atom_id res chain seq x y z
N MET A 1 9.66 9.09 2.67
CA MET A 1 9.26 8.65 1.32
C MET A 1 8.49 7.35 1.48
N ILE A 2 7.29 7.25 0.91
CA ILE A 2 6.54 5.98 0.90
C ILE A 2 6.88 5.25 -0.41
N THR A 3 7.24 3.98 -0.30
CA THR A 3 7.50 3.08 -1.43
C THR A 3 6.26 2.25 -1.73
N PRO A 4 6.16 1.61 -2.91
CA PRO A 4 5.07 0.70 -3.23
C PRO A 4 4.83 -0.38 -2.15
N GLY A 5 5.89 -1.04 -1.68
CA GLY A 5 5.82 -2.08 -0.65
C GLY A 5 5.34 -1.53 0.69
N ALA A 6 5.85 -0.38 1.11
CA ALA A 6 5.41 0.30 2.33
C ALA A 6 3.93 0.73 2.25
N TYR A 7 3.45 1.14 1.07
CA TYR A 7 2.05 1.46 0.82
C TYR A 7 1.14 0.24 0.95
N LEU A 8 1.49 -0.89 0.32
CA LEU A 8 0.74 -2.15 0.47
C LEU A 8 0.68 -2.58 1.95
N LYS A 9 1.81 -2.48 2.66
CA LYS A 9 1.88 -2.74 4.11
C LYS A 9 0.95 -1.85 4.92
N ALA A 10 0.85 -0.57 4.57
CA ALA A 10 -0.07 0.37 5.21
C ALA A 10 -1.53 -0.02 4.95
N LEU A 11 -1.90 -0.39 3.72
CA LEU A 11 -3.25 -0.90 3.39
C LEU A 11 -3.62 -2.13 4.23
N ARG A 12 -2.72 -3.12 4.30
CA ARG A 12 -2.96 -4.33 5.08
C ARG A 12 -3.14 -4.03 6.56
N ARG A 13 -2.25 -3.19 7.14
CA ARG A 13 -2.35 -2.78 8.55
C ARG A 13 -3.60 -1.96 8.82
N GLY A 14 -4.01 -1.10 7.89
CA GLY A 14 -5.27 -0.36 7.95
C GLY A 14 -6.49 -1.26 8.04
N ARG A 15 -6.45 -2.42 7.38
CA ARG A 15 -7.47 -3.47 7.44
C ARG A 15 -7.30 -4.46 8.60
N ARG A 16 -6.26 -4.28 9.43
CA ARG A 16 -5.90 -5.16 10.56
C ARG A 16 -5.66 -6.62 10.16
N MET A 17 -5.19 -6.86 8.94
CA MET A 17 -4.91 -8.20 8.44
C MET A 17 -3.44 -8.60 8.69
N SER A 18 -3.21 -9.84 9.10
CA SER A 18 -1.88 -10.42 9.14
C SER A 18 -1.40 -10.79 7.72
N LEU A 19 -0.11 -11.10 7.57
CA LEU A 19 0.39 -11.65 6.30
C LEU A 19 -0.23 -13.02 6.00
N ASN A 20 -0.52 -13.82 7.03
CA ASN A 20 -1.16 -15.13 6.88
C ASN A 20 -2.60 -14.99 6.37
N ASP A 21 -3.35 -14.01 6.88
CA ASP A 21 -4.72 -13.75 6.40
C ASP A 21 -4.73 -13.36 4.92
N MET A 22 -3.72 -12.59 4.49
CA MET A 22 -3.55 -12.22 3.09
C MET A 22 -3.10 -13.40 2.23
N ALA A 23 -2.15 -14.19 2.74
CA ALA A 23 -1.62 -15.38 2.05
C ALA A 23 -2.69 -16.43 1.79
N ALA A 24 -3.61 -16.63 2.74
CA ALA A 24 -4.74 -17.55 2.60
C ALA A 24 -5.70 -17.16 1.46
N ALA A 25 -5.72 -15.88 1.05
CA ALA A 25 -6.55 -15.39 -0.05
C ALA A 25 -5.86 -15.47 -1.43
N ILE A 26 -4.61 -15.94 -1.50
CA ILE A 26 -3.83 -16.05 -2.73
C ILE A 26 -3.71 -17.52 -3.12
N ASP A 27 -4.30 -17.88 -4.25
CA ASP A 27 -4.08 -19.18 -4.87
C ASP A 27 -2.89 -19.12 -5.84
N THR A 28 -2.07 -20.17 -5.85
CA THR A 28 -0.84 -20.23 -6.65
C THR A 28 -0.73 -21.55 -7.41
N VAL A 29 -0.16 -21.49 -8.62
CA VAL A 29 0.17 -22.66 -9.44
C VAL A 29 1.65 -22.57 -9.84
N PRO A 30 2.51 -23.52 -9.43
CA PRO A 30 2.25 -24.63 -8.52
C PRO A 30 1.82 -24.14 -7.12
N HIS A 31 1.18 -25.03 -6.36
CA HIS A 31 0.73 -24.71 -5.01
C HIS A 31 1.92 -24.43 -4.10
N LEU A 32 1.93 -23.23 -3.51
CA LEU A 32 2.87 -22.85 -2.46
C LEU A 32 2.21 -23.10 -1.10
N THR A 33 3.01 -23.25 -0.05
CA THR A 33 2.50 -23.28 1.32
C THR A 33 2.06 -21.87 1.78
N ASP A 34 1.22 -21.81 2.82
CA ASP A 34 0.85 -20.52 3.45
C ASP A 34 2.08 -19.75 3.92
N PHE A 35 3.09 -20.47 4.43
CA PHE A 35 4.35 -19.89 4.88
C PHE A 35 5.12 -19.24 3.73
N GLU A 36 5.28 -19.93 2.60
CA GLU A 36 5.97 -19.40 1.42
C GLU A 36 5.22 -18.19 0.83
N ARG A 37 3.89 -18.23 0.79
CA ARG A 37 3.07 -17.09 0.34
C ARG A 37 3.21 -15.89 1.28
N ALA A 38 3.19 -16.11 2.59
CA ALA A 38 3.36 -15.05 3.58
C ALA A 38 4.77 -14.43 3.52
N GLU A 39 5.81 -15.26 3.33
CA GLU A 39 7.18 -14.80 3.11
C GLU A 39 7.30 -13.99 1.82
N TRP A 40 6.68 -14.44 0.73
CA TRP A 40 6.65 -13.70 -0.53
C TRP A 40 5.98 -12.32 -0.35
N LEU A 41 4.82 -12.25 0.31
CA LEU A 41 4.16 -10.98 0.64
C LEU A 41 5.03 -10.09 1.54
N GLN A 42 5.74 -10.66 2.51
CA GLN A 42 6.67 -9.91 3.36
C GLN A 42 7.78 -9.25 2.54
N ARG A 43 8.33 -9.97 1.55
CA ARG A 43 9.39 -9.46 0.67
C ARG A 43 8.87 -8.39 -0.29
N ILE A 44 7.63 -8.52 -0.77
CA ILE A 44 6.94 -7.48 -1.54
C ILE A 44 6.78 -6.20 -0.70
N GLU A 45 6.30 -6.33 0.54
CA GLU A 45 6.12 -5.19 1.45
C GLU A 45 7.44 -4.51 1.86
N ALA A 46 8.56 -5.21 1.70
CA ALA A 46 9.91 -4.69 1.91
C ALA A 46 10.56 -4.17 0.62
N ASP A 47 9.81 -4.11 -0.49
CA ASP A 47 10.30 -3.70 -1.82
C ASP A 47 11.50 -4.54 -2.31
N ILE A 48 11.61 -5.81 -1.86
CA ILE A 48 12.66 -6.75 -2.26
C ILE A 48 12.30 -7.45 -3.58
N VAL A 49 11.00 -7.70 -3.79
CA VAL A 49 10.48 -8.34 -5.01
C VAL A 49 10.00 -7.26 -5.97
N PRO A 50 10.44 -7.26 -7.24
CA PRO A 50 9.90 -6.36 -8.25
C PRO A 50 8.38 -6.53 -8.43
N MET A 51 7.64 -5.42 -8.50
CA MET A 51 6.20 -5.45 -8.78
C MET A 51 5.94 -5.41 -10.28
N ASP A 52 6.19 -6.53 -10.95
CA ASP A 52 5.79 -6.71 -12.34
C ASP A 52 4.27 -6.88 -12.50
N LEU A 53 3.78 -6.89 -13.75
CA LEU A 53 2.35 -7.02 -14.04
C LEU A 53 1.74 -8.29 -13.45
N SER A 54 2.48 -9.41 -13.47
CA SER A 54 2.03 -10.69 -12.90
C SER A 54 1.83 -10.57 -11.39
N THR A 55 2.79 -9.96 -10.70
CA THR A 55 2.75 -9.71 -9.26
C THR A 55 1.58 -8.78 -8.92
N LEU A 56 1.41 -7.68 -9.66
CA LEU A 56 0.29 -6.74 -9.47
C LEU A 56 -1.08 -7.39 -9.72
N ALA A 57 -1.18 -8.28 -10.71
CA ALA A 57 -2.42 -9.01 -11.00
C ALA A 57 -2.83 -9.96 -9.88
N VAL A 58 -1.86 -10.56 -9.18
CA VAL A 58 -2.12 -11.38 -7.99
C VAL A 58 -2.49 -10.48 -6.81
N LEU A 59 -1.72 -9.43 -6.57
CA LEU A 59 -1.93 -8.54 -5.43
C LEU A 59 -3.27 -7.79 -5.49
N SER A 60 -3.74 -7.41 -6.68
CA SER A 60 -5.02 -6.68 -6.85
C SER A 60 -6.25 -7.50 -6.41
N ARG A 61 -6.10 -8.82 -6.30
CA ARG A 61 -7.15 -9.71 -5.77
C ARG A 61 -7.30 -9.62 -4.25
N VAL A 62 -6.24 -9.21 -3.55
CA VAL A 62 -6.20 -9.23 -2.08
C VAL A 62 -6.00 -7.85 -1.46
N TYR A 63 -5.40 -6.90 -2.18
CA TYR A 63 -5.23 -5.52 -1.74
C TYR A 63 -6.15 -4.57 -2.55
N PRO A 64 -6.84 -3.63 -1.89
CA PRO A 64 -7.63 -2.60 -2.56
C PRO A 64 -6.72 -1.43 -2.95
N PHE A 65 -6.01 -1.53 -4.08
CA PHE A 65 -5.17 -0.45 -4.61
C PHE A 65 -5.48 -0.13 -6.07
N ASP A 66 -5.13 1.09 -6.47
CA ASP A 66 -5.02 1.50 -7.87
C ASP A 66 -3.61 1.21 -8.40
N ILE A 67 -3.53 0.49 -9.51
CA ILE A 67 -2.26 0.17 -10.19
C ILE A 67 -1.52 1.46 -10.58
N ALA A 68 -2.22 2.52 -10.98
CA ALA A 68 -1.61 3.81 -11.32
C ALA A 68 -0.82 4.40 -10.15
N LEU A 69 -1.35 4.26 -8.92
CA LEU A 69 -0.66 4.72 -7.72
C LEU A 69 0.60 3.90 -7.43
N ILE A 70 0.58 2.59 -7.68
CA ILE A 70 1.81 1.77 -7.56
C ILE A 70 2.89 2.26 -8.53
N TYR A 71 2.52 2.55 -9.78
CA TYR A 71 3.45 3.12 -10.75
C TYR A 71 3.99 4.49 -10.34
N GLU A 72 3.14 5.38 -9.83
CA GLU A 72 3.56 6.68 -9.30
C GLU A 72 4.61 6.51 -8.20
N LEU A 73 4.33 5.64 -7.22
CA LEU A 73 5.23 5.36 -6.11
C LEU A 73 6.54 4.72 -6.57
N GLU A 74 6.51 3.87 -7.61
CA GLU A 74 7.71 3.26 -8.17
C GLU A 74 8.58 4.28 -8.90
N ARG A 75 7.99 5.19 -9.68
CA ARG A 75 8.71 6.31 -10.30
C ARG A 75 9.30 7.24 -9.25
N HIS A 76 8.60 7.45 -8.14
CA HIS A 76 9.10 8.21 -7.01
C HIS A 76 10.28 7.54 -6.30
N ARG A 77 10.18 6.23 -6.05
CA ARG A 77 11.26 5.43 -5.48
C ARG A 77 12.51 5.45 -6.35
N CYS A 78 12.34 5.43 -7.67
CA CYS A 78 13.44 5.52 -8.64
C CYS A 78 14.00 6.94 -8.83
N GLY A 79 13.46 7.95 -8.14
CA GLY A 79 13.90 9.34 -8.25
C GLY A 79 13.55 10.00 -9.59
N ILE A 80 12.61 9.43 -10.35
CA ILE A 80 12.20 9.95 -11.66
C ILE A 80 11.25 11.15 -11.47
N GLU A 81 10.26 11.03 -10.58
CA GLU A 81 9.27 12.07 -10.30
C GLU A 81 8.92 12.13 -8.79
N ALA A 82 8.35 13.24 -8.33
CA ALA A 82 7.81 13.32 -6.98
C ALA A 82 6.45 12.61 -6.90
N ALA A 83 6.19 11.83 -5.84
CA ALA A 83 4.85 11.36 -5.54
C ALA A 83 3.99 12.55 -5.08
N THR A 84 2.84 12.71 -5.70
CA THR A 84 1.87 13.79 -5.47
C THR A 84 0.62 13.29 -4.73
N THR A 85 0.29 12.00 -4.86
CA THR A 85 -0.88 11.43 -4.19
C THR A 85 -0.67 11.41 -2.67
N PRO A 86 -1.55 12.06 -1.88
CA PRO A 86 -1.47 12.00 -0.43
C PRO A 86 -1.86 10.61 0.06
N ILE A 87 -1.05 10.01 0.93
CA ILE A 87 -1.29 8.66 1.47
C ILE A 87 -1.15 8.70 2.99
N CYS A 88 -2.09 8.08 3.69
CA CYS A 88 -1.96 7.81 5.11
C CYS A 88 -0.92 6.70 5.36
N LEU A 89 0.15 7.03 6.08
CA LEU A 89 1.22 6.11 6.47
C LEU A 89 0.76 4.99 7.41
N LEU A 90 -0.41 5.12 8.02
CA LEU A 90 -0.97 4.12 8.94
C LEU A 90 -1.88 3.12 8.26
N CYS A 91 -2.73 3.57 7.33
CA CYS A 91 -3.78 2.73 6.74
C CYS A 91 -3.78 2.69 5.21
N GLY A 92 -2.87 3.41 4.54
CA GLY A 92 -2.77 3.44 3.08
C GLY A 92 -3.90 4.19 2.38
N LYS A 93 -4.87 4.79 3.08
CA LYS A 93 -5.93 5.56 2.43
C LYS A 93 -5.38 6.79 1.72
N THR A 94 -5.97 7.12 0.58
CA THR A 94 -5.65 8.30 -0.24
C THR A 94 -6.62 9.47 -0.02
N ASP A 95 -7.83 9.19 0.50
CA ASP A 95 -8.80 10.21 0.88
C ASP A 95 -8.80 10.45 2.40
N ARG A 96 -8.60 11.72 2.77
CA ARG A 96 -8.63 12.20 4.17
C ARG A 96 -9.99 12.03 4.81
N ALA A 97 -11.08 12.28 4.08
CA ALA A 97 -12.44 12.20 4.60
C ALA A 97 -12.80 10.77 5.04
N GLU A 98 -12.27 9.78 4.32
CA GLU A 98 -12.49 8.38 4.63
C GLU A 98 -11.49 7.78 5.63
N CYS A 99 -10.47 8.54 6.03
CA CYS A 99 -9.48 8.11 7.02
C CYS A 99 -10.01 8.24 8.44
N ALA A 100 -10.97 7.38 8.79
CA ALA A 100 -11.26 7.10 10.17
C ALA A 100 -10.08 6.30 10.73
N ALA A 101 -9.15 6.99 11.39
CA ALA A 101 -8.01 6.35 12.03
C ALA A 101 -8.49 5.26 12.98
N LEU A 102 -8.37 3.99 12.56
CA LEU A 102 -8.45 2.77 13.37
C LEU A 102 -9.25 2.94 14.68
N GLY A 103 -10.50 3.42 14.61
CA GLY A 103 -11.37 3.64 15.76
C GLY A 103 -10.77 4.35 16.99
N VAL A 104 -10.50 5.67 16.92
CA VAL A 104 -10.53 6.61 18.09
C VAL A 104 -9.20 6.96 18.79
N LEU A 105 -8.03 6.35 18.50
CA LEU A 105 -6.84 6.56 19.37
C LEU A 105 -5.62 7.31 18.79
N ALA A 106 -5.54 7.62 17.50
CA ALA A 106 -4.43 8.42 16.96
C ALA A 106 -4.82 9.18 15.68
N PRO A 107 -4.30 10.40 15.44
CA PRO A 107 -4.52 11.10 14.17
C PRO A 107 -3.87 10.34 13.00
N CYS A 108 -4.55 10.26 11.84
CA CYS A 108 -3.94 9.74 10.61
C CYS A 108 -2.65 10.54 10.29
N ILE A 109 -1.56 9.83 10.01
CA ILE A 109 -0.28 10.44 9.62
C ILE A 109 -0.19 10.38 8.10
N TRP A 110 -0.10 11.53 7.44
CA TRP A 110 -0.12 11.62 5.98
C TRP A 110 1.27 11.93 5.43
N THR A 111 1.57 11.41 4.24
CA THR A 111 2.62 12.02 3.40
C THR A 111 2.23 13.49 3.16
N ALA A 112 3.18 14.42 3.31
CA ALA A 112 2.90 15.84 3.16
C ALA A 112 2.78 16.26 1.67
N PRO A 113 1.92 17.23 1.29
CA PRO A 113 0.68 17.64 1.96
C PRO A 113 -0.53 17.78 0.99
N PRO A 114 -1.76 17.96 1.51
CA PRO A 114 -2.49 19.16 1.06
C PRO A 114 -2.51 20.30 2.09
N MET A 115 -2.05 21.48 1.67
CA MET A 115 -2.54 22.86 1.97
C MET A 115 -2.08 23.76 0.78
N CYS A 116 -2.84 24.71 0.25
CA CYS A 116 -3.62 25.74 0.95
C CYS A 116 -5.14 25.61 0.80
N ALA A 117 -5.85 25.39 1.92
CA ALA A 117 -7.18 26.00 2.09
C ALA A 117 -6.94 27.49 2.41
N GLY A 118 -6.54 28.23 1.38
CA GLY A 118 -6.18 29.65 1.42
C GLY A 118 -6.21 30.31 0.04
N ALA A 119 -6.65 29.61 -1.00
CA ALA A 119 -7.15 30.27 -2.21
C ALA A 119 -8.58 30.77 -1.95
N ALA A 120 -8.71 31.73 -1.03
CA ALA A 120 -9.87 32.57 -0.84
C ALA A 120 -9.38 33.93 -0.31
N ALA A 121 -9.57 34.95 -1.17
CA ALA A 121 -9.24 36.39 -1.06
C ALA A 121 -7.77 36.79 -1.28
#